data_AF-A0ABD7F785-F1
#
_entry.id   AF-A0ABD7F785-F1
#
_cell.length_a   1.000
_cell.length_b   1.000
_cell.length_c   1.000
_cell.angle_alpha   90.00
_cell.angle_beta   90.00
_cell.angle_gamma   90.00
#
_symmetry.space_group_name_H-M   'P 1'
#
loop_
_entity.id
_entity.type
_entity.pdbx_description
1 polymer ?
#
loop_
_entity_poly.entity_id
_entity_poly.type
_entity_poly.pdbx_seq_one_letter_code
_entity_poly.pdbx_strand_id
1 'polypeptide(L)'
;MSHSFPKYTLIYHSRNGSLNFEELVEELSSKGYMLETELSFLRPTYNAASNEDFKKLFEFYYPQKINRIELQTIGTSAGGIPGNNTYAFYNANIISHKEILEMLTEFNQQSLDE
;
A
#
# COMPACT_ATOMS: atom_id res chain seq x y z
N MET A 1 6.34 6.06 -28.56
CA MET A 1 6.54 7.16 -27.58
C MET A 1 6.85 6.53 -26.22
N SER A 2 8.05 6.75 -25.67
CA SER A 2 8.41 6.26 -24.34
C SER A 2 7.64 7.05 -23.29
N HIS A 3 6.57 6.50 -22.74
CA HIS A 3 5.95 7.07 -21.55
C HIS A 3 6.86 6.71 -20.37
N SER A 4 7.70 7.65 -19.93
CA SER A 4 8.40 7.49 -18.66
C SER A 4 7.36 7.56 -17.56
N PHE A 5 7.03 6.43 -16.96
CA PHE A 5 6.19 6.43 -15.77
C PHE A 5 6.93 7.18 -14.66
N PRO A 6 6.24 8.01 -13.86
CA PRO A 6 6.89 8.65 -12.74
C PRO A 6 7.52 7.55 -11.88
N LYS A 7 8.83 7.67 -11.65
CA LYS A 7 9.55 6.86 -10.68
C LYS A 7 8.72 6.95 -9.38
N TYR A 8 8.46 5.83 -8.72
CA TYR A 8 7.62 5.70 -7.50
C TYR A 8 6.12 5.40 -7.68
N THR A 9 5.54 5.31 -8.89
CA THR A 9 4.14 4.82 -9.02
C THR A 9 4.03 3.31 -8.86
N LEU A 10 2.86 2.80 -8.49
CA LEU A 10 2.59 1.36 -8.47
C LEU A 10 2.83 0.74 -9.84
N ILE A 11 2.49 1.44 -10.94
CA ILE A 11 2.75 0.97 -12.30
C ILE A 11 4.26 0.82 -12.55
N TYR A 12 5.08 1.79 -12.11
CA TYR A 12 6.53 1.68 -12.25
C TYR A 12 7.07 0.44 -11.51
N HIS A 13 6.63 0.22 -10.28
CA HIS A 13 7.06 -0.92 -9.46
C HIS A 13 6.55 -2.28 -9.98
N SER A 14 5.33 -2.33 -10.50
CA SER A 14 4.81 -3.54 -11.15
C SER A 14 5.60 -3.87 -12.42
N ARG A 15 5.88 -2.87 -13.27
CA ARG A 15 6.60 -3.08 -14.54
C ARG A 15 8.06 -3.46 -14.36
N ASN A 16 8.72 -2.99 -13.30
CA ASN A 16 10.12 -3.31 -13.04
C ASN A 16 10.31 -4.56 -12.15
N GLY A 17 9.22 -5.22 -11.76
CA GLY A 17 9.23 -6.45 -10.97
C GLY A 17 9.50 -6.24 -9.47
N SER A 18 9.50 -5.01 -8.96
CA SER A 18 9.63 -4.74 -7.52
C SER A 18 8.31 -4.76 -6.75
N LEU A 19 7.17 -4.79 -7.45
CA LEU A 19 5.86 -5.04 -6.86
C LEU A 19 5.30 -6.37 -7.37
N ASN A 20 5.05 -7.30 -6.45
CA ASN A 20 4.16 -8.42 -6.70
C ASN A 20 2.71 -7.93 -6.61
N PHE A 21 2.13 -7.56 -7.75
CA PHE A 21 0.79 -6.97 -7.78
C PHE A 21 -0.31 -7.98 -7.40
N GLU A 22 -0.12 -9.27 -7.71
CA GLU A 22 -1.10 -10.30 -7.38
C GLU A 22 -1.20 -10.52 -5.87
N GLU A 23 -0.05 -10.56 -5.18
CA GLU A 23 0.02 -10.63 -3.71
C GLU A 23 -0.59 -9.39 -3.06
N LEU A 24 -0.29 -8.19 -3.57
CA LEU A 24 -0.93 -6.96 -3.08
C LEU A 24 -2.46 -7.04 -3.20
N VAL A 25 -2.99 -7.55 -4.30
CA VAL A 25 -4.43 -7.71 -4.51
C VAL A 25 -5.03 -8.77 -3.57
N GLU A 26 -4.33 -9.87 -3.35
CA GLU A 26 -4.74 -10.93 -2.42
C GLU A 26 -4.85 -10.40 -0.99
N GLU A 27 -3.79 -9.77 -0.49
CA GLU A 27 -3.74 -9.19 0.85
C GLU A 27 -4.79 -8.09 1.06
N LEU A 28 -4.94 -7.17 0.10
CA LEU A 28 -5.97 -6.12 0.16
C LEU A 28 -7.40 -6.67 0.03
N SER A 29 -7.59 -7.87 -0.49
CA SER A 29 -8.90 -8.53 -0.59
C SER A 29 -9.22 -9.38 0.63
N SER A 30 -8.20 -9.98 1.27
CA SER A 30 -8.35 -10.92 2.37
C SER A 30 -8.29 -10.22 3.73
N LYS A 31 -7.15 -9.59 4.06
CA LYS A 31 -6.93 -8.87 5.32
C LYS A 31 -7.34 -7.40 5.25
N GLY A 32 -7.37 -6.84 4.04
CA GLY A 32 -7.78 -5.46 3.81
C GLY A 32 -6.65 -4.43 3.93
N TYR A 33 -5.41 -4.84 4.19
CA TYR A 33 -4.26 -3.95 4.25
C TYR A 33 -2.99 -4.65 3.75
N MET A 34 -1.85 -3.95 3.70
CA MET A 34 -0.51 -4.52 3.56
C MET A 34 0.49 -3.50 4.13
N LEU A 35 1.31 -3.93 5.08
CA LEU A 35 2.24 -3.07 5.82
C LEU A 35 3.52 -2.81 5.03
N GLU A 36 4.24 -1.74 5.38
CA GLU A 36 5.50 -1.43 4.72
C GLU A 36 6.59 -2.48 4.88
N THR A 37 6.57 -3.23 5.98
CA THR A 37 7.52 -4.32 6.24
C THR A 37 7.37 -5.46 5.23
N GLU A 38 6.19 -5.62 4.63
CA GLU A 38 5.88 -6.65 3.65
C GLU A 38 6.28 -6.23 2.23
N LEU A 39 6.20 -4.93 1.91
CA LEU A 39 6.47 -4.40 0.56
C LEU A 39 7.85 -3.76 0.40
N SER A 40 8.46 -3.30 1.50
CA SER A 40 9.76 -2.65 1.55
C SER A 40 9.94 -1.52 0.53
N PHE A 41 8.88 -0.75 0.22
CA PHE A 41 8.99 0.39 -0.68
C PHE A 41 9.63 1.60 0.01
N LEU A 42 10.19 2.50 -0.81
CA LEU A 42 10.63 3.80 -0.32
C LEU A 42 9.41 4.68 -0.01
N ARG A 43 9.51 5.55 1.01
CA ARG A 43 8.46 6.51 1.41
C ARG A 43 7.81 7.28 0.24
N PRO A 44 8.57 7.76 -0.79
CA PRO A 44 7.97 8.42 -1.95
C PRO A 44 6.95 7.55 -2.71
N THR A 45 7.12 6.22 -2.72
CA THR A 45 6.20 5.29 -3.36
C THR A 45 4.86 5.25 -2.65
N TYR A 46 4.83 5.22 -1.32
CA TYR A 46 3.59 5.29 -0.55
C TYR A 46 2.85 6.61 -0.82
N ASN A 47 3.57 7.73 -0.86
CA ASN A 47 2.98 9.04 -1.12
C ASN A 47 2.52 9.22 -2.59
N ALA A 48 3.15 8.52 -3.54
CA ALA A 48 2.82 8.59 -4.96
C ALA A 48 1.80 7.54 -5.41
N ALA A 49 1.58 6.48 -4.61
CA ALA A 49 0.60 5.44 -4.91
C ALA A 49 -0.80 6.03 -4.96
N SER A 50 -1.51 5.78 -6.06
CA SER A 50 -2.86 6.25 -6.27
C SER A 50 -3.80 5.09 -6.56
N ASN A 51 -5.05 5.24 -6.13
CA ASN A 51 -6.11 4.29 -6.46
C ASN A 51 -6.36 4.18 -7.97
N GLU A 52 -6.09 5.25 -8.74
CA GLU A 52 -6.20 5.22 -10.20
C GLU A 52 -5.14 4.30 -10.83
N ASP A 53 -3.88 4.41 -10.40
CA ASP A 53 -2.80 3.52 -10.85
C ASP A 53 -3.09 2.06 -10.48
N PHE A 54 -3.60 1.85 -9.26
CA PHE A 54 -4.04 0.52 -8.82
C PHE A 54 -5.14 -0.04 -9.71
N LYS A 55 -6.18 0.74 -10.02
CA LYS A 55 -7.29 0.32 -10.90
C LYS A 55 -6.80 -0.05 -12.30
N LYS A 56 -5.89 0.74 -12.88
CA LYS A 56 -5.27 0.43 -14.18
C LYS A 56 -4.50 -0.88 -14.15
N LEU A 57 -3.72 -1.12 -13.10
CA LEU A 57 -3.03 -2.41 -12.93
C LEU A 57 -4.03 -3.55 -12.74
N PHE A 58 -5.07 -3.36 -11.94
CA PHE A 58 -6.09 -4.36 -11.71
C PHE A 58 -6.78 -4.79 -13.02
N GLU A 59 -7.19 -3.82 -13.84
CA GLU A 59 -7.79 -4.09 -15.15
C GLU A 59 -6.83 -4.83 -16.08
N PHE A 60 -5.52 -4.54 -16.01
CA PHE A 60 -4.50 -5.22 -16.81
C PHE A 60 -4.29 -6.68 -16.39
N TYR A 61 -4.13 -6.94 -15.09
CA TYR A 61 -3.89 -8.30 -14.56
C TYR A 61 -5.17 -9.15 -14.53
N TYR A 62 -6.34 -8.53 -14.39
CA TYR A 62 -7.62 -9.21 -14.21
C TYR A 62 -8.74 -8.63 -15.11
N PRO A 63 -8.62 -8.72 -16.45
CA PRO A 63 -9.46 -7.99 -17.43
C PRO A 63 -10.96 -8.33 -17.45
N GLN A 64 -11.44 -9.18 -16.53
CA GLN A 64 -12.85 -9.57 -16.40
C GLN A 64 -13.32 -9.64 -14.95
N LYS A 65 -12.47 -9.29 -13.98
CA LYS A 65 -12.85 -9.27 -12.57
C LYS A 65 -13.34 -7.88 -12.18
N ILE A 66 -14.35 -7.85 -11.32
CA ILE A 66 -14.82 -6.61 -10.72
C ILE A 66 -13.84 -6.23 -9.60
N ASN A 67 -13.20 -5.08 -9.73
CA ASN A 67 -12.36 -4.55 -8.65
C ASN A 67 -13.25 -4.08 -7.48
N ARG A 68 -13.07 -4.67 -6.31
CA ARG A 68 -13.74 -4.29 -5.06
C ARG A 68 -12.82 -3.56 -4.08
N ILE A 69 -11.58 -3.31 -4.48
CA ILE A 69 -10.58 -2.63 -3.66
C ILE A 69 -10.64 -1.13 -3.93
N GLU A 70 -10.84 -0.37 -2.86
CA GLU A 70 -10.64 1.08 -2.86
C GLU A 70 -9.31 1.36 -2.15
N LEU A 71 -8.22 1.42 -2.93
CA LEU A 71 -6.87 1.55 -2.40
C LEU A 71 -6.69 2.93 -1.75
N GLN A 72 -6.18 2.94 -0.53
CA GLN A 72 -5.73 4.11 0.19
C GLN A 72 -4.35 3.86 0.80
N THR A 73 -3.64 4.94 1.10
CA THR A 73 -2.34 4.88 1.79
C THR A 73 -2.43 5.66 3.09
N ILE A 74 -1.77 5.16 4.14
CA ILE A 74 -1.62 5.85 5.40
C ILE A 74 -0.17 5.73 5.88
N GLY A 75 0.32 6.74 6.59
CA GLY A 75 1.59 6.70 7.29
C GLY A 75 1.50 7.43 8.63
N THR A 76 2.07 6.85 9.68
CA THR A 76 2.05 7.42 11.03
C THR A 76 3.32 7.07 11.80
N SER A 77 3.76 7.97 12.68
CA SER A 77 4.77 7.69 13.72
C SER A 77 4.17 7.61 15.12
N ALA A 78 2.83 7.67 15.23
CA ALA A 78 2.15 7.50 16.50
C ALA A 78 2.54 6.16 17.13
N GLY A 79 2.76 6.16 18.44
CA GLY A 79 3.23 4.99 19.18
C GLY A 79 4.73 4.69 19.04
N GLY A 80 5.45 5.36 18.14
CA GLY A 80 6.86 5.10 17.84
C GLY A 80 7.75 6.33 18.00
N ILE A 81 8.90 6.29 17.29
CA ILE A 81 9.84 7.42 17.25
C ILE A 81 9.25 8.55 16.39
N PRO A 82 9.11 9.79 16.92
CA PRO A 82 8.61 10.92 16.16
C PRO A 82 9.37 11.13 14.84
N GLY A 83 8.64 11.23 13.73
CA GLY A 83 9.21 11.43 12.39
C GLY A 83 9.68 10.14 11.70
N ASN A 84 9.68 8.99 12.40
CA ASN A 84 9.86 7.68 11.79
C ASN A 84 8.50 7.06 11.47
N ASN A 85 7.90 7.48 10.35
CA ASN A 85 6.59 6.97 9.96
C ASN A 85 6.69 5.54 9.42
N THR A 86 5.79 4.68 9.88
CA THR A 86 5.44 3.40 9.25
C THR A 86 4.24 3.59 8.33
N TYR A 87 4.30 2.98 7.15
CA TYR A 87 3.26 3.09 6.13
C TYR A 87 2.49 1.79 5.93
N ALA A 88 1.29 1.91 5.36
CA ALA A 88 0.50 0.79 4.88
C ALA A 88 -0.35 1.21 3.67
N PHE A 89 -0.60 0.23 2.79
CA PHE A 89 -1.74 0.29 1.89
C PHE A 89 -2.94 -0.36 2.57
N TYR A 90 -4.13 0.18 2.34
CA TYR A 90 -5.36 -0.43 2.84
C TYR A 90 -6.53 -0.27 1.87
N ASN A 91 -7.47 -1.20 1.97
CA ASN A 91 -8.71 -1.21 1.23
C ASN A 91 -9.81 -0.59 2.10
N ALA A 92 -10.21 0.64 1.76
CA ALA A 92 -11.21 1.39 2.52
C ALA A 92 -12.61 0.74 2.54
N ASN A 93 -12.86 -0.27 1.68
CA ASN A 93 -14.10 -1.05 1.70
C ASN A 93 -14.10 -2.20 2.72
N ILE A 94 -12.93 -2.56 3.29
CA ILE A 94 -12.79 -3.67 4.24
C ILE A 94 -12.41 -3.16 5.63
N ILE A 95 -11.42 -2.28 5.70
CA ILE A 95 -10.91 -1.74 6.96
C ILE A 95 -11.01 -0.21 6.96
N SER A 96 -11.47 0.35 8.08
CA SER A 96 -11.59 1.79 8.22
C SER A 96 -10.22 2.44 8.45
N HIS A 97 -10.15 3.75 8.12
CA HIS A 97 -8.96 4.55 8.41
C HIS A 97 -8.56 4.53 9.89
N LYS A 98 -9.54 4.47 10.80
CA LYS A 98 -9.30 4.44 12.24
C LYS A 98 -8.63 3.13 12.66
N GLU A 99 -9.15 2.00 12.20
CA GLU A 99 -8.61 0.68 12.52
C GLU A 99 -7.18 0.51 12.02
N ILE A 100 -6.87 0.92 10.79
CA ILE A 100 -5.48 0.85 10.27
C ILE A 100 -4.53 1.79 11.02
N LEU A 101 -5.01 2.96 11.45
CA LEU A 101 -4.21 3.88 12.26
C LEU A 101 -3.90 3.29 13.64
N GLU A 102 -4.87 2.65 14.28
CA GLU A 102 -4.70 1.96 15.57
C GLU A 102 -3.68 0.82 15.42
N MET A 103 -3.83 -0.04 14.41
CA MET A 103 -2.87 -1.13 14.15
C MET A 103 -1.44 -0.63 13.92
N LEU A 104 -1.25 0.43 13.12
CA LEU A 104 0.09 1.01 12.92
C LEU A 104 0.66 1.61 14.21
N THR A 105 -0.19 2.18 15.06
CA THR A 105 0.23 2.72 16.35
C THR A 105 0.71 1.62 17.30
N GLU A 106 -0.02 0.50 17.37
CA GLU A 106 0.37 -0.67 18.15
C GLU A 106 1.66 -1.31 17.61
N PHE A 107 1.78 -1.44 16.29
CA PHE A 107 2.99 -1.93 15.64
C PHE A 107 4.23 -1.07 15.98
N ASN A 108 4.06 0.25 15.94
CA ASN A 108 5.13 1.19 16.30
C ASN A 108 5.55 1.07 17.77
N GLN A 109 4.61 0.83 18.68
CA GLN A 109 4.91 0.63 20.10
C GLN A 109 5.73 -0.63 20.32
N GLN A 110 5.32 -1.74 19.71
CA GLN A 110 6.03 -3.02 19.83
C GLN A 110 7.47 -2.91 19.29
N SER A 111 7.67 -2.16 18.22
CA SER A 111 8.99 -1.93 17.62
C SER A 111 9.96 -1.12 18.50
N LEU A 112 9.47 -0.46 19.57
CA LEU A 112 10.33 0.22 20.54
C LEU A 112 10.82 -0.71 21.66
N ASP A 113 10.09 -1.80 21.90
CA ASP A 113 10.35 -2.74 22.99
C ASP A 113 11.34 -3.86 22.59
N GLU A 114 11.71 -3.94 21.31
CA GLU A 114 12.71 -4.86 20.72
C GLU A 114 14.12 -4.23 20.62
#